data_AF-A0A3D1U170-F1
#
_entry.id   AF-A0A3D1U170-F1
#
_cell.length_a   1.000
_cell.length_b   1.000
_cell.length_c   1.000
_cell.angle_alpha   90.00
_cell.angle_beta   90.00
_cell.angle_gamma   90.00
#
_symmetry.space_group_name_H-M   'P 1'
#
loop_
_entity.id
_entity.type
_entity.pdbx_description
1 polymer ?
#
loop_
_entity_poly.entity_id
_entity_poly.type
_entity_poly.pdbx_seq_one_letter_code
_entity_poly.pdbx_strand_id
1 'polypeptide(L)'
;STVTIVLLLSRWYPMCRMICAHDDTIFARVVDSTRIPLLVFYDYVRANCSAKMSVMENVTVSRQEQQRGLVIAEVDRGALSVGEGAAVLDVSARHVRRILTAYRQRGVAALAHGNRGKVPTNAVDEETRQAVVTLASTRYVGFNQVHLTEQLGEVEGLALSRSSVRRILGAAGIGSPRKRRAPQHRSRRPRYPKAGMLVHAAQRAPRCQPARLVRGARPTSHPFRGD
;
A
#
# COMPACT_ATOMS: atom_id res chain seq x y z
N SER A 1 5.26 -32.19 42.72
CA SER A 1 4.62 -31.36 41.68
C SER A 1 4.33 -29.92 42.10
N THR A 2 4.68 -29.50 43.33
CA THR A 2 4.45 -28.15 43.87
C THR A 2 5.57 -27.15 43.57
N VAL A 3 6.80 -27.64 43.34
CA VAL A 3 7.97 -26.77 43.07
C VAL A 3 7.95 -26.20 41.64
N THR A 4 7.31 -26.88 40.70
CA THR A 4 7.25 -26.45 39.28
C THR A 4 6.24 -25.31 39.03
N ILE A 5 5.19 -25.20 39.86
CA ILE A 5 4.13 -24.18 39.72
C ILE A 5 4.60 -22.82 40.26
N VAL A 6 5.41 -22.81 41.34
CA VAL A 6 5.98 -21.58 41.92
C VAL A 6 6.98 -20.89 40.98
N LEU A 7 7.71 -21.65 40.16
CA LEU A 7 8.63 -21.13 39.13
C LEU A 7 7.92 -20.60 37.87
N LEU A 8 6.71 -21.09 37.57
CA LEU A 8 5.87 -20.56 36.48
C LEU A 8 5.16 -19.27 36.89
N LEU A 9 4.74 -19.16 38.17
CA LEU A 9 4.13 -17.97 38.73
C LEU A 9 5.11 -16.80 38.87
N SER A 10 6.38 -17.04 39.23
CA SER A 10 7.40 -15.98 39.31
C SER A 10 7.84 -15.44 37.94
N ARG A 11 7.58 -16.17 36.86
CA ARG A 11 7.83 -15.73 35.48
C ARG A 11 6.69 -14.91 34.88
N TRP A 12 5.47 -15.02 35.42
CA TRP A 12 4.28 -14.24 35.04
C TRP A 12 3.95 -13.08 35.99
N TYR A 13 4.49 -13.12 37.22
CA TYR A 13 4.38 -12.05 38.22
C TYR A 13 4.84 -10.66 37.74
N PRO A 14 5.94 -10.49 36.98
CA PRO A 14 6.33 -9.16 36.50
C PRO A 14 5.43 -8.66 35.36
N MET A 15 4.73 -9.55 34.66
CA MET A 15 3.83 -9.18 33.56
C MET A 15 2.48 -8.66 34.08
N CYS A 16 1.96 -9.23 35.18
CA CYS A 16 0.76 -8.71 35.85
C CYS A 16 1.03 -7.41 36.62
N ARG A 17 2.22 -7.23 37.19
CA ARG A 17 2.60 -6.00 37.91
C ARG A 17 2.71 -4.78 36.98
N MET A 18 2.89 -5.01 35.68
CA MET A 18 2.96 -3.94 34.68
C MET A 18 1.57 -3.47 34.19
N ILE A 19 0.52 -4.26 34.43
CA ILE A 19 -0.85 -3.97 33.99
C ILE A 19 -1.68 -3.32 35.10
N CYS A 20 -1.39 -3.59 36.38
CA CYS A 20 -2.17 -3.12 37.51
C CYS A 20 -1.30 -2.28 38.48
N ALA A 21 -0.90 -1.08 38.05
CA ALA A 21 -0.35 -0.05 38.93
C ALA A 21 -1.44 0.94 39.41
N HIS A 22 -2.65 0.44 39.65
CA HIS A 22 -3.70 1.15 40.37
C HIS A 22 -4.43 0.15 41.25
N ASP A 23 -4.43 0.45 42.55
CA ASP A 23 -5.20 -0.16 43.63
C ASP A 23 -4.57 -1.37 44.35
N ASP A 24 -3.65 -1.06 45.28
CA ASP A 24 -3.10 -1.96 46.32
C ASP A 24 -4.14 -2.48 47.33
N THR A 25 -5.44 -2.22 47.13
CA THR A 25 -6.52 -2.65 48.03
C THR A 25 -7.18 -3.97 47.63
N ILE A 26 -6.92 -4.48 46.41
CA ILE A 26 -7.56 -5.72 45.91
C ILE A 26 -6.79 -6.98 46.34
N PHE A 27 -5.46 -6.88 46.51
CA PHE A 27 -4.62 -8.05 46.82
C PHE A 27 -4.87 -8.60 48.25
N ALA A 28 -5.24 -7.75 49.20
CA ALA A 28 -5.46 -8.15 50.60
C ALA A 28 -6.74 -8.97 50.84
N ARG A 29 -7.66 -9.08 49.86
CA ARG A 29 -8.89 -9.89 49.99
C ARG A 29 -8.87 -11.22 49.23
N VAL A 30 -7.82 -11.52 48.47
CA VAL A 30 -7.74 -12.72 47.63
C VAL A 30 -6.95 -13.87 48.28
N VAL A 31 -6.37 -13.66 49.48
CA VAL A 31 -5.51 -14.68 50.11
C VAL A 31 -6.26 -15.75 50.91
N ASP A 32 -7.59 -15.66 51.12
CA ASP A 32 -8.30 -16.62 51.99
C ASP A 32 -9.46 -17.40 51.33
N SER A 33 -9.36 -17.79 50.06
CA SER A 33 -10.24 -18.87 49.59
C SER A 33 -9.66 -19.68 48.44
N THR A 34 -9.21 -20.88 48.79
CA THR A 34 -8.69 -21.96 47.93
C THR A 34 -9.77 -22.62 47.07
N ARG A 35 -10.63 -21.85 46.39
CA ARG A 35 -11.70 -22.46 45.57
C ARG A 35 -12.36 -21.53 44.54
N ILE A 36 -11.58 -20.75 43.80
CA ILE A 36 -12.10 -20.06 42.60
C ILE A 36 -11.62 -20.83 41.36
N PRO A 37 -12.48 -21.63 40.70
CA PRO A 37 -12.11 -22.26 39.44
C PRO A 37 -11.82 -21.19 38.39
N LEU A 38 -10.79 -21.41 37.56
CA LEU A 38 -10.28 -20.49 36.52
C LEU A 38 -11.36 -19.80 35.66
N LEU A 39 -12.53 -20.42 35.51
CA LEU A 39 -13.68 -19.85 34.80
C LEU A 39 -14.30 -18.64 35.50
N VAL A 40 -14.39 -18.63 36.83
CA VAL A 40 -14.96 -17.51 37.60
C VAL A 40 -14.00 -16.32 37.66
N PHE A 41 -12.68 -16.56 37.58
CA PHE A 41 -11.69 -15.50 37.41
C PHE A 41 -11.83 -14.83 36.03
N TYR A 42 -12.03 -15.62 34.97
CA TYR A 42 -12.29 -15.10 33.63
C TYR A 42 -13.62 -14.32 33.54
N ASP A 43 -14.65 -14.77 34.26
CA ASP A 43 -15.95 -14.08 34.32
C ASP A 43 -15.90 -12.82 35.21
N TYR A 44 -15.07 -12.78 36.25
CA TYR A 44 -14.83 -11.58 37.07
C TYR A 44 -14.06 -10.49 36.32
N VAL A 45 -13.02 -10.88 35.55
CA VAL A 45 -12.32 -9.95 34.63
C VAL A 45 -13.28 -9.47 33.54
N ARG A 46 -14.14 -10.34 33.00
CA ARG A 46 -15.15 -9.98 31.98
C ARG A 46 -16.25 -9.06 32.53
N ALA A 47 -16.72 -9.26 33.77
CA ALA A 47 -17.76 -8.45 34.40
C ALA A 47 -17.25 -7.06 34.84
N ASN A 48 -15.99 -6.96 35.31
CA ASN A 48 -15.39 -5.67 35.70
C ASN A 48 -14.70 -4.92 34.55
N CYS A 49 -14.35 -5.56 33.43
CA CYS A 49 -13.86 -4.86 32.23
C CYS A 49 -14.96 -4.29 31.33
N SER A 50 -16.25 -4.50 31.65
CA SER A 50 -17.34 -4.21 30.71
C SER A 50 -17.71 -2.72 30.61
N ALA A 51 -17.38 -1.87 31.59
CA ALA A 51 -17.83 -0.47 31.60
C ALA A 51 -16.95 0.53 30.80
N LYS A 52 -15.78 0.11 30.29
CA LYS A 52 -14.90 0.94 29.42
C LYS A 52 -14.65 0.36 28.03
N MET A 53 -15.34 -0.72 27.66
CA MET A 53 -15.42 -1.16 26.26
C MET A 53 -16.57 -0.44 25.55
N SER A 54 -16.58 0.89 25.60
CA SER A 54 -17.49 1.67 24.76
C SER A 54 -17.07 1.52 23.31
N VAL A 55 -17.92 0.88 22.50
CA VAL A 55 -17.98 0.99 21.05
C VAL A 55 -16.60 0.97 20.37
N MET A 56 -16.08 -0.23 20.08
CA MET A 56 -15.05 -0.31 19.03
C MET A 56 -15.73 -0.02 17.70
N GLU A 57 -15.85 1.26 17.37
CA GLU A 57 -15.96 1.68 15.98
C GLU A 57 -14.75 1.07 15.25
N ASN A 58 -15.00 0.34 14.15
CA ASN A 58 -13.94 -0.35 13.41
C ASN A 58 -13.01 0.68 12.74
N VAL A 59 -12.02 1.16 13.49
CA VAL A 59 -11.01 2.07 12.93
C VAL A 59 -10.03 1.25 12.12
N THR A 60 -10.05 1.44 10.80
CA THR A 60 -8.99 0.90 9.93
C THR A 60 -7.75 1.79 10.10
N VAL A 61 -6.66 1.20 10.60
CA VAL A 61 -5.42 1.90 10.93
C VAL A 61 -4.28 1.29 10.11
N SER A 62 -3.43 2.12 9.50
CA SER A 62 -2.21 1.66 8.82
C SER A 62 -1.20 1.14 9.84
N ARG A 63 -0.30 0.24 9.44
CA ARG A 63 0.78 -0.27 10.32
C ARG A 63 1.59 0.85 10.98
N GLN A 64 1.86 1.93 10.25
CA GLN A 64 2.58 3.10 10.77
C GLN A 64 1.74 3.87 11.81
N GLU A 65 0.44 4.05 11.55
CA GLU A 65 -0.48 4.71 12.48
C GLU A 65 -0.69 3.87 13.76
N GLN A 66 -0.64 2.53 13.63
CA GLN A 66 -0.69 1.60 14.76
C GLN A 66 0.58 1.71 15.63
N GLN A 67 1.77 1.64 15.01
CA GLN A 67 3.04 1.80 15.72
C GLN A 67 3.10 3.16 16.44
N ARG A 68 2.62 4.21 15.76
CA ARG A 68 2.50 5.55 16.36
C ARG A 68 1.57 5.57 17.57
N GLY A 69 0.45 4.85 17.52
CA GLY A 69 -0.46 4.73 18.64
C GLY A 69 0.14 4.05 19.86
N LEU A 70 0.97 3.04 19.66
CA LEU A 70 1.67 2.37 20.76
C LEU A 70 2.62 3.35 21.48
N VAL A 71 3.45 4.07 20.73
CA VAL A 71 4.40 5.04 21.32
C VAL A 71 3.66 6.16 22.05
N ILE A 72 2.57 6.68 21.47
CA ILE A 72 1.78 7.73 22.11
C ILE A 72 1.09 7.22 23.38
N ALA A 73 0.63 5.96 23.42
CA ALA A 73 0.06 5.35 24.61
C ALA A 73 1.10 5.18 25.75
N GLU A 74 2.35 4.85 25.43
CA GLU A 74 3.45 4.83 26.41
C GLU A 74 3.78 6.23 26.95
N VAL A 75 3.76 7.24 26.07
CA VAL A 75 3.97 8.64 26.48
C VAL A 75 2.82 9.14 27.36
N ASP A 76 1.57 8.74 27.06
CA ASP A 76 0.40 9.12 27.87
C ASP A 76 0.42 8.47 29.26
N ARG A 77 0.91 7.23 29.35
CA ARG A 77 1.16 6.52 30.62
C ARG A 77 2.36 7.04 31.41
N GLY A 78 3.17 7.93 30.83
CA GLY A 78 4.39 8.46 31.45
C GLY A 78 5.57 7.48 31.45
N ALA A 79 5.48 6.36 30.72
CA ALA A 79 6.57 5.40 30.57
C ALA A 79 7.66 5.91 29.61
N LEU A 80 7.30 6.81 28.69
CA LEU A 80 8.22 7.51 27.80
C LEU A 80 8.03 9.02 27.93
N SER A 81 9.13 9.77 27.93
CA SER A 81 9.07 11.22 27.80
C SER A 81 8.67 11.64 26.38
N VAL A 82 8.18 12.88 26.24
CA VAL A 82 7.85 13.47 24.93
C VAL A 82 9.07 13.52 24.00
N GLY A 83 10.29 13.69 24.56
CA GLY A 83 11.53 13.70 23.80
C GLY A 83 11.91 12.33 23.26
N GLU A 84 11.76 11.29 24.08
CA GLU A 84 12.00 9.90 23.66
C GLU A 84 10.98 9.44 22.63
N GLY A 85 9.69 9.75 22.84
CA GLY A 85 8.65 9.46 21.85
C GLY A 85 8.88 10.18 20.51
N ALA A 86 9.44 11.39 20.54
CA ALA A 86 9.83 12.13 19.34
C ALA A 86 10.98 11.44 18.58
N ALA A 87 11.98 10.95 19.29
CA ALA A 87 13.10 10.20 18.71
C ALA A 87 12.64 8.87 18.10
N VAL A 88 11.78 8.12 18.78
CA VAL A 88 11.26 6.83 18.29
C VAL A 88 10.40 6.99 17.02
N LEU A 89 9.64 8.08 16.93
CA LEU A 89 8.73 8.34 15.81
C LEU A 89 9.36 9.19 14.69
N ASP A 90 10.60 9.65 14.85
CA ASP A 90 11.28 10.58 13.96
C ASP A 90 10.42 11.84 13.64
N VAL A 91 9.84 12.43 14.69
CA VAL A 91 9.03 13.64 14.59
C VAL A 91 9.41 14.65 15.66
N SER A 92 9.06 15.93 15.45
CA SER A 92 9.31 16.95 16.46
C SER A 92 8.49 16.74 17.74
N ALA A 93 9.05 17.12 18.89
CA ALA A 93 8.36 17.09 20.18
C ALA A 93 7.04 17.90 20.16
N ARG A 94 6.96 18.96 19.35
CA ARG A 94 5.69 19.71 19.12
C ARG A 94 4.64 18.85 18.45
N HIS A 95 5.04 18.03 17.46
CA HIS A 95 4.15 17.09 16.80
C HIS A 95 3.66 16.02 17.78
N VAL A 96 4.55 15.46 18.61
CA VAL A 96 4.17 14.51 19.68
C VAL A 96 3.10 15.09 20.59
N ARG A 97 3.31 16.30 21.13
CA ARG A 97 2.33 16.99 21.97
C ARG A 97 0.99 17.19 21.25
N ARG A 98 1.00 17.61 19.98
CA ARG A 98 -0.22 17.77 19.17
C ARG A 98 -1.01 16.46 19.04
N ILE A 99 -0.33 15.35 18.79
CA ILE A 99 -0.97 14.03 18.69
C ILE A 99 -1.51 13.61 20.04
N LEU A 100 -0.75 13.82 21.12
CA LEU A 100 -1.16 13.49 22.48
C LEU A 100 -2.46 14.20 22.87
N THR A 101 -2.57 15.51 22.56
CA THR A 101 -3.81 16.26 22.77
C THR A 101 -4.98 15.66 21.97
N ALA A 102 -4.76 15.31 20.70
CA ALA A 102 -5.80 14.70 19.87
C ALA A 102 -6.19 13.28 20.34
N TYR A 103 -5.21 12.50 20.78
CA TYR A 103 -5.37 11.14 21.31
C TYR A 103 -6.18 11.14 22.61
N ARG A 104 -5.96 12.11 23.51
CA ARG A 104 -6.77 12.25 24.73
C ARG A 104 -8.25 12.59 24.45
N GLN A 105 -8.52 13.29 23.35
CA GLN A 105 -9.88 13.69 22.98
C GLN A 105 -10.65 12.62 22.21
N ARG A 106 -9.98 11.92 21.28
CA ARG A 106 -10.64 11.01 20.31
C ARG A 106 -10.07 9.58 20.33
N GLY A 107 -9.17 9.27 21.25
CA GLY A 107 -8.51 7.97 21.36
C GLY A 107 -7.74 7.59 20.09
N VAL A 108 -7.79 6.30 19.75
CA VAL A 108 -7.11 5.71 18.58
C VAL A 108 -7.62 6.33 17.26
N ALA A 109 -8.88 6.78 17.19
CA ALA A 109 -9.43 7.43 16.01
C ALA A 109 -8.69 8.72 15.63
N ALA A 110 -8.04 9.39 16.60
CA ALA A 110 -7.24 10.59 16.37
C ALA A 110 -5.97 10.34 15.54
N LEU A 111 -5.51 9.09 15.51
CA LEU A 111 -4.27 8.68 14.85
C LEU A 111 -4.48 8.38 13.37
N ALA A 112 -5.73 8.10 12.97
CA ALA A 112 -6.10 7.93 11.58
C ALA A 112 -5.86 9.25 10.81
N HIS A 113 -5.38 9.13 9.58
CA HIS A 113 -5.17 10.29 8.73
C HIS A 113 -6.45 11.13 8.55
N GLY A 114 -6.38 12.44 8.80
CA GLY A 114 -7.55 13.33 8.83
C GLY A 114 -8.28 13.53 7.49
N ASN A 115 -7.65 13.17 6.38
CA ASN A 115 -8.28 13.15 5.05
C ASN A 115 -8.84 11.76 4.66
N ARG A 116 -8.69 10.74 5.53
CA ARG A 116 -9.25 9.42 5.27
C ARG A 116 -10.78 9.53 5.25
N GLY A 117 -11.40 9.01 4.19
CA GLY A 117 -12.84 9.09 3.97
C GLY A 117 -13.34 10.44 3.44
N LYS A 118 -12.50 11.46 3.31
CA LYS A 118 -12.89 12.76 2.75
C LYS A 118 -12.64 12.80 1.25
N VAL A 119 -13.62 13.32 0.51
CA VAL A 119 -13.47 13.65 -0.90
C VAL A 119 -12.64 14.94 -1.01
N PRO A 120 -11.59 14.97 -1.85
CA PRO A 120 -10.80 16.18 -2.02
C PRO A 120 -11.63 17.27 -2.72
N THR A 121 -11.38 18.54 -2.39
CA THR A 121 -12.11 19.69 -2.98
C THR A 121 -12.01 19.76 -4.50
N ASN A 122 -10.88 19.28 -5.06
CA ASN A 122 -10.64 19.25 -6.50
C ASN A 122 -11.12 17.94 -7.14
N ALA A 123 -11.98 17.17 -6.46
CA ALA A 123 -12.60 15.99 -7.05
C ALA A 123 -13.56 16.42 -8.16
N VAL A 124 -13.59 15.62 -9.23
CA VAL A 124 -14.61 15.77 -10.27
C VAL A 124 -15.93 15.25 -9.69
N ASP A 125 -17.00 16.01 -9.88
CA ASP A 125 -18.34 15.63 -9.44
C ASP A 125 -18.75 14.26 -10.01
N GLU A 126 -19.49 13.50 -9.21
CA GLU A 126 -19.88 12.15 -9.60
C GLU A 126 -20.80 12.14 -10.83
N GLU A 127 -21.64 13.17 -10.98
CA GLU A 127 -22.49 13.37 -12.17
C GLU A 127 -21.64 13.53 -13.44
N THR A 128 -20.64 14.41 -13.39
CA THR A 128 -19.69 14.61 -14.49
C THR A 128 -18.92 13.31 -14.78
N ARG A 129 -18.57 12.56 -13.73
CA ARG A 129 -17.88 11.28 -13.85
C ARG A 129 -18.72 10.25 -14.60
N GLN A 130 -20.00 10.14 -14.26
CA GLN A 130 -20.95 9.24 -14.90
C GLN A 130 -21.24 9.66 -16.34
N ALA A 131 -21.37 10.96 -16.61
CA ALA A 131 -21.54 11.48 -17.96
C ALA A 131 -20.37 11.08 -18.87
N VAL A 132 -19.12 11.26 -18.41
CA VAL A 132 -17.91 10.87 -19.14
C VAL A 132 -17.90 9.36 -19.44
N VAL A 133 -18.24 8.52 -18.48
CA VAL A 133 -18.30 7.06 -18.67
C VAL A 133 -19.38 6.69 -19.69
N THR A 134 -20.56 7.30 -19.57
CA THR A 134 -21.68 7.06 -20.49
C THR A 134 -21.28 7.42 -21.91
N LEU A 135 -20.76 8.63 -22.13
CA LEU A 135 -20.31 9.10 -23.45
C LEU A 135 -19.21 8.23 -24.04
N ALA A 136 -18.25 7.78 -23.23
CA ALA A 136 -17.20 6.88 -23.67
C ALA A 136 -17.72 5.50 -24.10
N SER A 137 -18.81 5.03 -23.48
CA SER A 137 -19.42 3.72 -23.75
C SER A 137 -20.45 3.71 -24.88
N THR A 138 -21.04 4.87 -25.22
CA THR A 138 -22.12 4.97 -26.22
C THR A 138 -21.66 5.69 -27.48
N ARG A 139 -21.35 6.98 -27.39
CA ARG A 139 -21.07 7.87 -28.53
C ARG A 139 -19.62 7.76 -29.01
N TYR A 140 -18.68 7.64 -28.09
CA TYR A 140 -17.24 7.68 -28.37
C TYR A 140 -16.57 6.31 -28.21
N VAL A 141 -17.26 5.25 -28.63
CA VAL A 141 -16.74 3.88 -28.55
C VAL A 141 -15.49 3.75 -29.42
N GLY A 142 -14.40 3.25 -28.82
CA GLY A 142 -13.15 3.03 -29.54
C GLY A 142 -12.26 4.27 -29.68
N PHE A 143 -12.62 5.40 -29.07
CA PHE A 143 -11.80 6.60 -29.09
C PHE A 143 -10.55 6.43 -28.21
N ASN A 144 -9.43 7.03 -28.62
CA ASN A 144 -8.28 7.16 -27.74
C ASN A 144 -8.59 8.19 -26.63
N GLN A 145 -8.03 8.01 -25.44
CA GLN A 145 -8.25 8.90 -24.30
C GLN A 145 -7.89 10.36 -24.60
N VAL A 146 -6.87 10.60 -25.44
CA VAL A 146 -6.52 11.95 -25.90
C VAL A 146 -7.67 12.54 -26.71
N HIS A 147 -8.10 11.81 -27.74
CA HIS A 147 -9.16 12.26 -28.63
C HIS A 147 -10.51 12.42 -27.92
N LEU A 148 -10.82 11.52 -26.98
CA LEU A 148 -11.99 11.66 -26.12
C LEU A 148 -11.91 12.96 -25.29
N THR A 149 -10.74 13.31 -24.77
CA THR A 149 -10.58 14.54 -23.97
C THR A 149 -10.83 15.79 -24.82
N GLU A 150 -10.35 15.80 -26.06
CA GLU A 150 -10.60 16.88 -27.02
C GLU A 150 -12.11 17.02 -27.29
N GLN A 151 -12.79 15.91 -27.61
CA GLN A 151 -14.23 15.91 -27.90
C GLN A 151 -15.09 16.29 -26.69
N LEU A 152 -14.71 15.86 -25.49
CA LEU A 152 -15.41 16.25 -24.26
C LEU A 152 -15.33 17.77 -24.03
N GLY A 153 -14.20 18.40 -24.32
CA GLY A 153 -14.03 19.85 -24.19
C GLY A 153 -14.76 20.63 -25.27
N GLU A 154 -14.64 20.20 -26.53
CA GLU A 154 -15.16 20.94 -27.70
C GLU A 154 -16.67 20.77 -27.92
N VAL A 155 -17.19 19.55 -27.77
CA VAL A 155 -18.58 19.22 -28.12
C VAL A 155 -19.49 19.25 -26.88
N GLU A 156 -19.02 18.67 -25.78
CA GLU A 156 -19.83 18.46 -24.58
C GLU A 156 -19.61 19.56 -23.51
N GLY A 157 -18.65 20.46 -23.73
CA GLY A 157 -18.32 21.56 -22.81
C GLY A 157 -17.67 21.12 -21.49
N LEU A 158 -17.22 19.85 -21.41
CA LEU A 158 -16.60 19.26 -20.22
C LEU A 158 -15.07 19.46 -20.27
N ALA A 159 -14.61 20.57 -19.70
CA ALA A 159 -13.19 20.92 -19.62
C ALA A 159 -12.44 20.06 -18.58
N LEU A 160 -12.18 18.80 -18.92
CA LEU A 160 -11.41 17.87 -18.08
C LEU A 160 -10.00 17.67 -18.62
N SER A 161 -9.03 17.54 -17.72
CA SER A 161 -7.68 17.15 -18.11
C SER A 161 -7.63 15.67 -18.51
N ARG A 162 -6.74 15.34 -19.46
CA ARG A 162 -6.51 13.95 -19.92
C ARG A 162 -6.24 12.98 -18.76
N SER A 163 -5.52 13.42 -17.73
CA SER A 163 -5.20 12.61 -16.55
C SER A 163 -6.45 12.26 -15.74
N SER A 164 -7.40 13.19 -15.65
CA SER A 164 -8.70 12.99 -14.98
C SER A 164 -9.55 12.00 -15.77
N VAL A 165 -9.70 12.20 -17.07
CA VAL A 165 -10.42 11.27 -17.97
C VAL A 165 -9.84 9.86 -17.87
N ARG A 166 -8.49 9.73 -17.90
CA ARG A 166 -7.83 8.42 -17.73
C ARG A 166 -8.17 7.75 -16.40
N ARG A 167 -8.18 8.50 -15.28
CA ARG A 167 -8.51 7.95 -13.95
C ARG A 167 -9.96 7.51 -13.89
N ILE A 168 -10.88 8.31 -14.43
CA ILE A 168 -12.32 8.03 -14.48
C ILE A 168 -12.57 6.74 -15.26
N LEU A 169 -12.04 6.66 -16.49
CA LEU A 169 -12.19 5.47 -17.33
C LEU A 169 -11.50 4.24 -16.73
N GLY A 170 -10.33 4.42 -16.10
CA GLY A 170 -9.63 3.34 -15.41
C GLY A 170 -10.44 2.77 -14.25
N ALA A 171 -11.12 3.63 -13.47
CA ALA A 171 -12.03 3.19 -12.41
C ALA A 171 -13.27 2.46 -12.95
N ALA A 172 -13.73 2.84 -14.15
CA ALA A 172 -14.83 2.16 -14.85
C ALA A 172 -14.38 0.91 -15.65
N GLY A 173 -13.08 0.55 -15.63
CA GLY A 173 -12.55 -0.58 -16.38
C GLY A 173 -12.43 -0.37 -17.90
N ILE A 174 -12.65 0.85 -18.40
CA ILE A 174 -12.58 1.19 -19.82
C ILE A 174 -11.12 1.50 -20.19
N GLY A 175 -10.46 0.52 -20.80
CA GLY A 175 -9.09 0.65 -21.29
C GLY A 175 -9.00 1.37 -22.63
N SER A 176 -7.81 1.90 -22.94
CA SER A 176 -7.53 2.36 -24.31
C SER A 176 -7.63 1.16 -25.28
N PRO A 177 -8.34 1.29 -26.41
CA PRO A 177 -8.51 0.21 -27.37
C PRO A 177 -7.20 -0.35 -27.90
N ARG A 178 -6.17 0.51 -27.98
CA ARG A 178 -4.87 0.14 -28.54
C ARG A 178 -3.82 0.05 -27.44
N LYS A 179 -3.34 -1.17 -27.19
CA LYS A 179 -2.12 -1.38 -26.39
C LYS A 179 -0.89 -0.98 -27.20
N ARG A 180 0.05 -0.29 -26.55
CA ARG A 180 1.35 0.03 -27.15
C ARG A 180 2.07 -1.29 -27.48
N ARG A 181 2.48 -1.47 -28.73
CA ARG A 181 3.34 -2.60 -29.13
C ARG A 181 4.75 -2.37 -28.56
N ALA A 182 5.39 -3.43 -28.09
CA ALA A 182 6.78 -3.36 -27.65
C ALA A 182 7.65 -2.74 -28.76
N PRO A 183 8.61 -1.86 -28.44
CA PRO A 183 9.54 -1.34 -29.42
C PRO A 183 10.23 -2.51 -30.13
N GLN A 184 10.08 -2.60 -31.44
CA GLN A 184 10.83 -3.58 -32.21
C GLN A 184 12.29 -3.14 -32.25
N HIS A 185 13.19 -3.96 -31.72
CA HIS A 185 14.63 -3.72 -31.81
C HIS A 185 15.03 -3.62 -33.28
N ARG A 186 15.48 -2.44 -33.70
CA ARG A 186 15.99 -2.22 -35.06
C ARG A 186 17.46 -2.60 -35.08
N SER A 187 17.77 -3.77 -35.61
CA SER A 187 19.16 -4.11 -35.92
C SER A 187 19.69 -3.19 -37.02
N ARG A 188 20.95 -2.78 -36.92
CA ARG A 188 21.64 -2.14 -38.05
C ARG A 188 21.59 -3.08 -39.25
N ARG A 189 21.26 -2.53 -40.42
CA ARG A 189 21.39 -3.26 -41.69
C ARG A 189 22.86 -3.68 -41.87
N PRO A 190 23.15 -4.90 -42.38
CA PRO A 190 24.52 -5.26 -42.74
C PRO A 190 25.08 -4.27 -43.78
N ARG A 191 26.38 -3.95 -43.66
CA ARG A 191 27.06 -3.12 -44.65
C ARG A 191 27.12 -3.87 -45.98
N TYR A 192 26.92 -3.17 -47.09
CA TYR A 192 27.20 -3.74 -48.40
C TYR A 192 28.71 -3.96 -48.56
N PRO A 193 29.13 -5.00 -49.31
CA PRO A 193 30.53 -5.41 -49.40
C PRO A 193 31.43 -4.43 -50.18
N LYS A 194 30.88 -3.41 -50.86
CA LYS A 194 31.66 -2.47 -51.68
C LYS A 194 31.29 -1.01 -51.37
N ALA A 195 32.29 -0.13 -51.36
CA ALA A 195 32.09 1.31 -51.28
C ALA A 195 31.32 1.82 -52.51
N GLY A 196 30.37 2.75 -52.32
CA GLY A 196 29.61 3.38 -53.41
C GLY A 196 28.22 2.79 -53.70
N MET A 197 27.85 1.64 -53.14
CA MET A 197 26.47 1.07 -53.30
C MET A 197 25.39 1.79 -52.48
N LEU A 198 25.59 3.08 -52.17
CA LEU A 198 24.76 3.85 -51.23
C LEU A 198 23.52 4.50 -51.86
N VAL A 199 23.40 4.56 -53.18
CA VAL A 199 22.40 5.43 -53.80
C VAL A 199 21.78 4.75 -55.02
N HIS A 200 20.56 4.24 -54.88
CA HIS A 200 19.38 4.65 -55.65
C HIS A 200 18.19 3.69 -55.46
N ALA A 201 17.04 4.30 -55.20
CA ALA A 201 15.68 3.82 -55.37
C ALA A 201 15.17 2.67 -54.47
N ALA A 202 13.97 2.91 -53.96
CA ALA A 202 13.12 1.96 -53.27
C ALA A 202 12.94 0.66 -54.08
N GLN A 203 13.54 -0.42 -53.60
CA GLN A 203 12.98 -1.75 -53.77
C GLN A 203 12.94 -2.37 -52.38
N ARG A 204 11.73 -2.71 -51.92
CA ARG A 204 11.56 -3.47 -50.67
C ARG A 204 12.55 -4.64 -50.71
N ALA A 205 13.42 -4.74 -49.71
CA ALA A 205 14.28 -5.90 -49.57
C ALA A 205 13.42 -7.17 -49.67
N PRO A 206 13.85 -8.21 -50.41
CA PRO A 206 13.16 -9.49 -50.37
C PRO A 206 13.06 -9.90 -48.90
N ARG A 207 11.83 -10.16 -48.42
CA ARG A 207 11.60 -10.69 -47.08
C ARG A 207 12.57 -11.83 -46.89
N CYS A 208 13.36 -11.79 -45.83
CA CYS A 208 14.31 -12.84 -45.49
C CYS A 208 13.57 -14.18 -45.54
N GLN A 209 13.75 -14.94 -46.61
CA GLN A 209 13.40 -16.34 -46.60
C GLN A 209 14.40 -16.98 -45.64
N PRO A 210 13.96 -17.62 -44.55
CA PRO A 210 14.89 -18.29 -43.66
C PRO A 210 15.65 -19.32 -44.49
N ALA A 211 16.98 -19.21 -44.49
CA ALA A 211 17.84 -20.17 -45.17
C ALA A 211 17.47 -21.57 -44.68
N ARG A 212 17.06 -22.43 -45.61
CA ARG A 212 16.79 -23.84 -45.37
C ARG A 212 18.10 -24.43 -44.83
N LEU A 213 18.15 -24.73 -43.53
CA LEU A 213 19.28 -25.41 -42.90
C LEU A 213 19.47 -26.76 -43.59
N VAL A 214 20.40 -26.85 -44.54
CA VAL A 214 20.93 -28.13 -44.99
C VAL A 214 21.78 -28.64 -43.84
N ARG A 215 21.28 -29.65 -43.13
CA ARG A 215 22.02 -30.32 -42.06
C ARG A 215 23.21 -31.03 -42.68
N GLY A 216 24.40 -30.76 -42.12
CA GLY A 216 25.53 -31.70 -42.20
C GLY A 216 26.69 -31.26 -43.07
N ALA A 217 27.64 -30.54 -42.47
CA ALA A 217 29.07 -30.72 -42.69
C ALA A 217 29.81 -29.95 -41.59
N ARG A 218 30.49 -30.66 -40.67
CA ARG A 218 31.47 -30.04 -39.77
C ARG A 218 32.79 -29.93 -40.56
N PRO A 219 33.40 -28.74 -40.70
CA PRO A 219 34.74 -28.67 -41.24
C PRO A 219 35.75 -29.10 -40.17
N THR A 220 36.58 -30.07 -40.54
CA THR A 220 37.69 -30.62 -39.75
C THR A 220 38.76 -29.56 -39.50
N SER A 221 39.28 -29.53 -38.28
CA SER A 221 40.41 -28.72 -37.84
C SER A 221 41.68 -29.09 -38.61
N HIS A 222 42.34 -28.11 -39.24
CA HIS A 222 43.73 -28.23 -39.69
C HIS A 222 44.66 -27.40 -38.79
N PRO A 223 45.88 -27.89 -38.51
CA PRO A 223 46.74 -27.32 -37.48
C PRO A 223 47.59 -26.16 -38.00
N PHE A 224 47.83 -25.20 -37.11
CA PHE A 224 48.82 -24.15 -37.23
C PHE A 224 50.22 -24.71 -37.57
N ARG A 225 50.89 -24.13 -38.57
CA ARG A 225 52.34 -23.95 -38.60
C ARG A 225 52.61 -22.47 -38.78
N GLY A 226 53.31 -21.88 -37.82
CA GLY A 226 53.94 -20.57 -37.98
C GLY A 226 55.39 -20.76 -38.37
N ASP A 227 55.89 -19.81 -39.16
CA ASP A 227 57.23 -19.26 -39.16
C ASP A 227 57.07 -17.74 -39.40
#